data_AF-A0A8K0GC00-F1
#
_entry.id   AF-A0A8K0GC00-F1
#
_cell.length_a   1.000
_cell.length_b   1.000
_cell.length_c   1.000
_cell.angle_alpha   90.00
_cell.angle_beta   90.00
_cell.angle_gamma   90.00
#
_symmetry.space_group_name_H-M   'P 1'
#
loop_
_entity.id
_entity.type
_entity.pdbx_description
1 polymer ?
#
loop_
_entity_poly.entity_id
_entity_poly.type
_entity_poly.pdbx_seq_one_letter_code
_entity_poly.pdbx_strand_id
1 'polypeptide(L)'
;MKQRGRGTLEESEADIEGCKLRAVKWFDNKPVSLASSFSSAYPTKLIQRCDRKTKQDVTVVWPETVSTYNEFMGGVDLLDDLIAYYRIRMRSKKYHLRLFFHFVDVAVINSWLLYRRDCKANSYNKNKIMNLITFKSDS
;
A
#
# COMPACT_ATOMS: atom_id res chain seq x y z
N MET A 1 -18.60 2.90 19.05
CA MET A 1 -17.18 3.31 18.87
C MET A 1 -16.92 4.81 18.97
N LYS A 2 -17.65 5.70 18.28
CA LYS A 2 -17.36 7.17 18.35
C LYS A 2 -17.38 7.74 19.77
N GLN A 3 -18.21 7.20 20.67
CA GLN A 3 -18.26 7.58 22.08
C GLN A 3 -17.09 7.04 22.94
N ARG A 4 -16.40 5.99 22.48
CA ARG A 4 -15.28 5.32 23.20
C ARG A 4 -13.92 6.00 22.97
N GLY A 5 -13.84 6.94 22.03
CA GLY A 5 -12.63 7.73 21.77
C GLY A 5 -11.71 7.15 20.67
N ARG A 6 -10.76 7.97 20.24
CA ARG A 6 -9.75 7.62 19.22
C ARG A 6 -8.80 6.56 19.76
N GLY A 7 -8.47 5.55 18.94
CA GLY A 7 -7.69 4.39 19.34
C GLY A 7 -8.51 3.21 19.88
N THR A 8 -9.85 3.34 19.95
CA THR A 8 -10.70 2.20 20.31
C THR A 8 -10.53 1.08 19.29
N LEU A 9 -10.39 -0.14 19.81
CA LEU A 9 -10.19 -1.36 19.05
C LEU A 9 -11.18 -2.43 19.54
N GLU A 10 -11.83 -3.11 18.60
CA GLU A 10 -12.59 -4.34 18.83
C GLU A 10 -12.10 -5.40 17.84
N GLU A 11 -11.86 -6.61 18.31
CA GLU A 11 -11.49 -7.76 17.48
C GLU A 11 -12.52 -8.87 17.67
N SER A 12 -12.84 -9.59 16.60
CA SER A 12 -13.69 -10.77 16.62
C SER A 12 -13.06 -11.87 15.78
N GLU A 13 -13.04 -13.09 16.30
CA GLU A 13 -12.50 -14.27 15.62
C GLU A 13 -13.66 -15.20 15.22
N ALA A 14 -13.58 -15.76 14.01
CA ALA A 14 -14.50 -16.75 13.50
C ALA A 14 -13.70 -17.89 12.86
N ASP A 15 -14.13 -19.13 13.06
CA ASP A 15 -13.58 -20.29 12.38
C ASP A 15 -14.54 -20.72 11.28
N ILE A 16 -14.08 -20.70 10.03
CA ILE A 16 -14.84 -21.11 8.86
C ILE A 16 -14.03 -22.17 8.14
N GLU A 17 -14.53 -23.41 8.15
CA GLU A 17 -13.90 -24.55 7.45
C GLU A 17 -12.42 -24.79 7.84
N GLY A 18 -12.05 -24.50 9.09
CA GLY A 18 -10.68 -24.63 9.59
C GLY A 18 -9.79 -23.42 9.30
N CYS A 19 -10.32 -22.38 8.66
CA CYS A 19 -9.66 -21.09 8.50
C CYS A 19 -10.12 -20.13 9.60
N LYS A 20 -9.17 -19.74 10.46
CA LYS A 20 -9.38 -18.68 11.45
C LYS A 20 -9.38 -17.32 10.76
N LEU A 21 -10.54 -16.68 10.70
CA LEU A 21 -10.72 -15.31 10.24
C LEU A 21 -10.84 -14.37 11.43
N ARG A 22 -10.18 -13.24 11.35
CA ARG A 22 -10.24 -12.16 12.33
C ARG A 22 -10.78 -10.90 11.68
N ALA A 23 -11.78 -10.32 12.32
CA ALA A 23 -12.31 -9.02 11.96
C ALA A 23 -11.87 -8.00 13.03
N VAL A 24 -11.14 -6.99 12.59
CA VAL A 24 -10.62 -5.91 13.43
C VAL A 24 -11.35 -4.63 13.08
N LYS A 25 -11.95 -3.99 14.09
CA LYS A 25 -12.57 -2.68 13.95
C LYS A 25 -11.81 -1.69 14.82
N TRP A 26 -11.25 -0.66 14.19
CA TRP A 26 -10.41 0.34 14.82
C TRP A 26 -10.94 1.75 14.55
N PHE A 27 -10.94 2.60 15.56
CA PHE A 27 -11.46 3.96 15.44
C PHE A 27 -10.33 4.99 15.46
N ASP A 28 -10.04 5.59 14.30
CA ASP A 28 -9.16 6.76 14.19
C ASP A 28 -10.00 8.04 14.08
N ASN A 29 -9.84 8.81 13.00
CA ASN A 29 -10.75 9.90 12.65
C ASN A 29 -12.14 9.37 12.23
N LYS A 30 -12.16 8.17 11.64
CA LYS A 30 -13.32 7.41 11.18
C LYS A 30 -13.14 5.94 11.58
N PRO A 31 -14.23 5.15 11.70
CA PRO A 31 -14.12 3.72 11.91
C PRO A 31 -13.50 3.05 10.69
N VAL A 32 -12.51 2.21 10.93
CA VAL A 32 -11.84 1.35 9.94
C VAL A 32 -12.15 -0.10 10.31
N SER A 33 -12.61 -0.87 9.35
CA SER A 33 -12.86 -2.30 9.51
C SER A 33 -11.94 -3.08 8.59
N LEU A 34 -11.17 -4.00 9.16
CA LEU A 34 -10.26 -4.89 8.45
C LEU A 34 -10.69 -6.33 8.74
N ALA A 35 -10.54 -7.20 7.75
CA ALA A 35 -10.70 -8.63 7.90
C ALA A 35 -9.42 -9.31 7.41
N SER A 36 -8.93 -10.29 8.16
CA SER A 36 -7.70 -10.99 7.84
C SER A 36 -7.77 -12.44 8.30
N SER A 37 -7.20 -13.35 7.51
CA SER A 37 -6.99 -14.75 7.88
C SER A 37 -5.65 -14.99 8.59
N PHE A 38 -4.81 -13.96 8.68
CA PHE A 38 -3.43 -14.08 9.16
C PHE A 38 -3.12 -13.09 10.29
N SER A 39 -3.49 -11.82 10.10
CA SER A 39 -3.15 -10.75 11.05
C SER A 39 -4.22 -10.59 12.13
N SER A 40 -3.78 -10.36 13.36
CA SER A 40 -4.60 -9.95 14.49
C SER A 40 -4.35 -8.49 14.85
N ALA A 41 -5.25 -7.92 15.65
CA ALA A 41 -5.07 -6.60 16.21
C ALA A 41 -3.83 -6.50 17.13
N TYR A 42 -3.42 -7.62 17.73
CA TYR A 42 -2.30 -7.72 18.66
C TYR A 42 -1.04 -8.29 17.98
N PRO A 43 0.17 -7.86 18.39
CA PRO A 43 0.45 -6.86 19.43
C PRO A 43 0.16 -5.42 18.98
N THR A 44 -0.46 -4.62 19.85
CA THR A 44 -0.73 -3.21 19.52
C THR A 44 0.48 -2.33 19.77
N LYS A 45 0.72 -1.34 18.90
CA LYS A 45 1.76 -0.31 19.05
C LYS A 45 1.12 1.00 19.52
N LEU A 46 1.90 1.90 20.11
CA LEU A 46 1.48 3.28 20.35
C LEU A 46 2.16 4.17 19.32
N ILE A 47 1.38 4.98 18.61
CA ILE A 47 1.93 5.93 17.63
C ILE A 47 1.43 7.34 17.91
N GLN A 48 2.24 8.33 17.54
CA GLN A 48 1.81 9.72 17.53
C GLN A 48 1.06 10.02 16.24
N ARG A 49 -0.15 10.58 16.38
CA ARG A 49 -0.97 11.01 15.25
C ARG A 49 -1.48 12.41 15.51
N CYS A 50 -1.24 13.32 14.58
CA CYS A 50 -1.86 14.63 14.60
C CYS A 50 -3.39 14.48 14.55
N ASP A 51 -4.08 15.07 15.52
CA ASP A 51 -5.53 15.29 15.46
C ASP A 51 -5.77 16.61 14.73
N ARG A 52 -6.48 16.54 13.60
CA ARG A 52 -6.77 17.72 12.78
C ARG A 52 -7.65 18.75 13.50
N LYS A 53 -8.42 18.34 14.51
CA LYS A 53 -9.32 19.24 15.25
C LYS A 53 -8.57 20.07 16.29
N THR A 54 -7.68 19.43 17.03
CA THR A 54 -6.90 20.10 18.08
C THR A 54 -5.54 20.60 17.58
N LYS A 55 -5.12 20.18 16.37
CA LYS A 55 -3.79 20.41 15.76
C LYS A 55 -2.64 19.97 16.67
N GLN A 56 -2.90 18.99 17.53
CA GLN A 56 -1.93 18.42 18.46
C GLN A 56 -1.71 16.96 18.13
N ASP A 57 -0.52 16.46 18.44
CA ASP A 57 -0.22 15.05 18.36
C ASP A 57 -0.83 14.32 19.55
N VAL A 58 -1.63 13.30 19.24
CA VAL A 58 -2.23 12.42 20.24
C VAL A 58 -1.64 11.03 20.09
N THR A 59 -1.35 10.40 21.22
CA THR A 59 -0.94 9.01 21.27
C THR A 59 -2.16 8.12 21.03
N VAL A 60 -2.10 7.29 19.99
CA VAL A 60 -3.20 6.40 19.59
C VAL A 60 -2.72 4.96 19.58
N VAL A 61 -3.58 4.06 20.08
CA VAL A 61 -3.37 2.62 19.96
C VAL A 61 -3.48 2.22 18.49
N TRP A 62 -2.45 1.55 18.00
CA TRP A 62 -2.26 1.15 16.63
C TRP A 62 -2.25 -0.39 16.51
N PRO A 63 -3.29 -0.99 15.93
CA PRO A 63 -3.37 -2.44 15.80
C PRO A 63 -2.38 -2.98 14.77
N GLU A 64 -1.85 -4.19 14.98
CA GLU A 64 -0.87 -4.77 14.05
C GLU A 64 -1.46 -5.07 12.68
N THR A 65 -2.71 -5.53 12.60
CA THR A 65 -3.45 -5.65 11.34
C THR A 65 -3.41 -4.37 10.49
N VAL A 66 -3.43 -3.18 11.12
CA VAL A 66 -3.32 -1.91 10.37
C VAL A 66 -1.89 -1.67 9.87
N SER A 67 -0.86 -2.04 10.66
CA SER A 67 0.53 -2.04 10.20
C SER A 67 0.70 -2.93 8.97
N THR A 68 0.29 -4.20 9.08
CA THR A 68 0.40 -5.21 8.03
C THR A 68 -0.33 -4.75 6.77
N TYR A 69 -1.56 -4.25 6.92
CA TYR A 69 -2.31 -3.73 5.79
C TYR A 69 -1.56 -2.60 5.08
N ASN A 70 -1.08 -1.59 5.81
CA ASN A 70 -0.38 -0.45 5.20
C ASN A 70 0.97 -0.84 4.57
N GLU A 71 1.67 -1.83 5.12
CA GLU A 71 2.93 -2.34 4.57
C GLU A 71 2.72 -2.95 3.17
N PHE A 72 1.65 -3.72 2.98
CA PHE A 72 1.36 -4.40 1.72
C PHE A 72 0.48 -3.59 0.75
N MET A 73 -0.33 -2.66 1.25
CA MET A 73 -1.24 -1.84 0.42
C MET A 73 -0.48 -0.99 -0.60
N GLY A 74 0.68 -0.44 -0.22
CA GLY A 74 1.41 0.54 -1.04
C GLY A 74 1.97 0.01 -2.36
N GLY A 75 1.98 -1.30 -2.60
CA GLY A 75 2.52 -1.88 -3.84
C GLY A 75 1.72 -1.51 -5.09
N VAL A 76 0.38 -1.56 -5.00
CA VAL A 76 -0.52 -1.25 -6.13
C VAL A 76 -0.58 0.27 -6.35
N ASP A 77 -0.74 1.04 -5.27
CA ASP A 77 -0.79 2.51 -5.36
C ASP A 77 0.50 3.08 -5.97
N LEU A 78 1.66 2.53 -5.62
CA LEU A 78 2.94 2.94 -6.21
C LEU A 78 3.00 2.63 -7.71
N LEU A 79 2.52 1.46 -8.14
CA LEU A 79 2.44 1.12 -9.55
C LEU A 79 1.53 2.09 -10.30
N ASP A 80 0.34 2.36 -9.76
CA ASP A 80 -0.63 3.29 -10.35
C ASP A 80 -0.06 4.72 -10.46
N ASP A 81 0.65 5.18 -9.42
CA ASP A 81 1.36 6.46 -9.45
C ASP A 81 2.43 6.49 -10.56
N LEU A 82 3.28 5.46 -10.65
CA LEU A 82 4.32 5.38 -11.69
C LEU A 82 3.73 5.32 -13.10
N ILE A 83 2.61 4.61 -13.29
CA ILE A 83 1.86 4.60 -14.55
C ILE A 83 1.34 6.00 -14.84
N ALA A 84 0.76 6.70 -13.85
CA ALA A 84 0.23 8.04 -14.04
C ALA A 84 1.31 9.06 -14.47
N TYR A 85 2.51 9.00 -13.88
CA TYR A 85 3.62 9.89 -14.22
C TYR A 85 4.18 9.64 -15.62
N TYR A 86 4.36 8.39 -16.03
CA TYR A 86 5.05 8.02 -17.27
C TYR A 86 4.17 7.35 -18.32
N ARG A 87 2.85 7.54 -18.24
CA ARG A 87 1.87 6.89 -19.11
C ARG A 87 2.15 7.12 -20.59
N ILE A 88 2.05 6.07 -21.40
CA ILE A 88 2.02 6.22 -22.86
C ILE A 88 0.70 6.88 -23.26
N ARG A 89 0.76 8.17 -23.64
CA ARG A 89 -0.42 8.96 -24.03
C ARG A 89 -0.83 8.68 -25.47
N MET A 90 -1.65 7.65 -25.66
CA MET A 90 -2.28 7.33 -26.94
C MET A 90 -3.70 7.92 -27.04
N ARG A 91 -3.92 8.87 -27.95
CA ARG A 91 -5.28 9.34 -28.28
C ARG A 91 -5.93 8.38 -29.26
N SER A 92 -6.58 7.33 -28.73
CA SER A 92 -7.39 6.43 -29.54
C SER A 92 -8.80 6.26 -28.98
N LYS A 93 -9.79 6.18 -29.89
CA LYS A 93 -11.19 5.84 -29.56
C LYS A 93 -11.37 4.34 -29.29
N LYS A 94 -10.41 3.50 -29.68
CA LYS A 94 -10.48 2.05 -29.52
C LYS A 94 -10.02 1.64 -28.10
N TYR A 95 -10.92 1.07 -27.30
CA TYR A 95 -10.63 0.71 -25.90
C TYR A 95 -9.54 -0.37 -25.75
N HIS A 96 -9.46 -1.33 -26.68
CA HIS A 96 -8.47 -2.41 -26.64
C HIS A 96 -7.03 -1.88 -26.76
N LEU A 97 -6.81 -0.80 -27.53
CA LEU A 97 -5.50 -0.16 -27.60
C LEU A 97 -5.13 0.43 -26.23
N ARG A 98 -6.08 1.04 -25.52
CA ARG A 98 -5.84 1.58 -24.19
C ARG A 98 -5.42 0.50 -23.19
N LEU A 99 -6.03 -0.69 -23.28
CA LEU A 99 -5.63 -1.85 -22.47
C LEU A 99 -4.23 -2.34 -22.85
N PHE A 100 -3.95 -2.49 -24.14
CA PHE A 100 -2.63 -2.91 -24.63
C PHE A 100 -1.50 -2.02 -24.11
N PHE A 101 -1.62 -0.69 -24.26
CA PHE A 101 -0.59 0.24 -23.76
C PHE A 101 -0.49 0.28 -22.25
N HIS A 102 -1.59 0.03 -21.53
CA HIS A 102 -1.54 -0.13 -20.08
C HIS A 102 -0.72 -1.36 -19.68
N PHE A 103 -0.89 -2.50 -20.35
CA PHE A 103 -0.05 -3.69 -20.11
C PHE A 103 1.43 -3.43 -20.43
N VAL A 104 1.73 -2.68 -21.48
CA VAL A 104 3.10 -2.26 -21.79
C VAL A 104 3.67 -1.38 -20.68
N ASP A 105 2.92 -0.38 -20.19
CA ASP A 105 3.35 0.48 -19.09
C ASP A 105 3.63 -0.35 -17.81
N VAL A 106 2.73 -1.29 -17.46
CA VAL A 106 2.92 -2.21 -16.33
C VAL A 106 4.16 -3.08 -16.51
N ALA A 107 4.37 -3.65 -17.70
CA ALA A 107 5.53 -4.50 -17.99
C ALA A 107 6.85 -3.72 -17.85
N VAL A 108 6.93 -2.51 -18.40
CA VAL A 108 8.12 -1.65 -18.30
C VAL A 108 8.43 -1.29 -16.84
N ILE A 109 7.41 -0.92 -16.05
CA ILE A 109 7.60 -0.59 -14.63
C ILE A 109 8.07 -1.82 -13.84
N ASN A 110 7.48 -2.99 -14.10
CA ASN A 110 7.90 -4.23 -13.44
C ASN A 110 9.35 -4.61 -13.80
N SER A 111 9.74 -4.48 -15.08
CA SER A 111 11.13 -4.68 -15.51
C SER A 111 12.10 -3.73 -14.83
N TRP A 112 11.72 -2.45 -14.66
CA TRP A 112 12.52 -1.48 -13.94
C TRP A 112 12.66 -1.80 -12.45
N LEU A 113 11.58 -2.26 -11.80
CA LEU A 113 11.61 -2.69 -10.40
C LEU A 113 12.54 -3.90 -10.19
N LEU A 114 12.50 -4.87 -11.10
CA LEU A 114 13.41 -6.01 -11.11
C LEU A 114 14.87 -5.57 -11.32
N TYR A 115 15.14 -4.73 -12.31
CA TYR A 115 16.47 -4.14 -12.53
C TYR A 115 17.01 -3.46 -11.27
N ARG A 116 16.19 -2.65 -10.57
CA ARG A 116 16.60 -2.01 -9.32
C ARG A 116 16.86 -2.99 -8.19
N ARG A 117 16.08 -4.08 -8.11
CA ARG A 117 16.28 -5.14 -7.12
C ARG A 117 17.61 -5.86 -7.38
N ASP A 118 17.91 -6.18 -8.63
CA ASP A 118 19.14 -6.87 -9.02
C ASP A 118 20.38 -5.98 -8.84
N CYS A 119 20.29 -4.69 -9.19
CA CYS A 119 21.36 -3.74 -8.93
C CYS A 119 21.67 -3.64 -7.43
N LYS A 120 20.64 -3.62 -6.57
CA LYS A 120 20.83 -3.60 -5.11
C LYS A 120 21.45 -4.90 -4.61
N ALA A 121 20.98 -6.05 -5.07
CA ALA A 121 21.51 -7.36 -4.68
C ALA A 121 22.98 -7.52 -5.05
N ASN A 122 23.38 -6.97 -6.21
CA ASN A 122 24.76 -6.99 -6.70
C ASN A 122 25.60 -5.79 -6.24
N SER A 123 25.13 -5.00 -5.26
CA SER A 123 25.85 -3.84 -4.70
C SER A 123 26.30 -2.79 -5.74
N TYR A 124 25.53 -2.60 -6.81
CA TYR A 124 25.79 -1.53 -7.78
C TYR A 124 25.75 -0.16 -7.11
N ASN A 125 26.61 0.74 -7.58
CA ASN A 125 26.61 2.13 -7.11
C ASN A 125 25.25 2.77 -7.39
N LYS A 126 24.60 3.30 -6.34
CA LYS A 126 23.29 3.96 -6.42
C LYS A 126 23.24 5.07 -7.48
N ASN A 127 24.35 5.77 -7.70
CA ASN A 127 24.45 6.85 -8.67
C ASN A 127 24.44 6.35 -10.13
N LYS A 128 24.64 5.05 -10.35
CA LYS A 128 24.61 4.41 -11.67
C LYS A 128 23.28 3.70 -11.96
N ILE A 129 22.37 3.62 -10.97
CA ILE A 129 21.07 2.98 -11.15
C ILE A 129 20.16 3.94 -11.91
N MET A 130 19.67 3.50 -13.07
CA MET A 130 18.78 4.30 -13.89
C MET A 130 17.46 4.63 -13.18
N ASN A 131 17.01 5.88 -13.31
CA ASN A 131 15.65 6.26 -12.95
C ASN A 131 14.65 5.69 -13.99
N LEU A 132 13.35 5.74 -13.68
CA LEU A 132 12.34 5.12 -14.55
C LEU A 132 12.28 5.75 -15.95
N ILE A 133 12.49 7.07 -16.06
CA ILE A 133 12.42 7.75 -17.36
C ILE A 133 13.61 7.38 -18.27
N THR A 134 14.82 7.30 -17.72
CA THR A 134 16.01 6.87 -18.46
C THR A 134 15.86 5.41 -18.87
N PHE A 135 15.45 4.54 -17.93
CA PHE A 135 15.22 3.13 -18.23
C PHE A 135 14.20 2.92 -19.35
N LYS A 136 13.10 3.70 -19.34
CA LYS A 136 12.06 3.63 -20.37
C LYS A 136 12.51 4.18 -21.73
N SER A 137 13.45 5.12 -21.75
CA SER A 137 13.98 5.70 -23.00
C SER A 137 14.99 4.78 -23.69
N ASP A 138 15.69 3.96 -22.91
CA ASP A 138 16.70 3.00 -23.38
C ASP A 138 16.11 1.62 -23.75
N SER A 139 14.80 1.42 -23.52
CA SER A 139 14.04 0.19 -23.84
C SER A 139 13.36 0.28 -25.21
#